data_AF-A0A2H0Y2M8-F1
#
_entry.id   AF-A0A2H0Y2M8-F1
#
_cell.length_a   1.000
_cell.length_b   1.000
_cell.length_c   1.000
_cell.angle_alpha   90.00
_cell.angle_beta   90.00
_cell.angle_gamma   90.00
#
_symmetry.space_group_name_H-M   'P 1'
#
loop_
_entity.id
_entity.type
_entity.pdbx_description
1 polymer ?
#
loop_
_entity_poly.entity_id
_entity_poly.type
_entity_poly.pdbx_seq_one_letter_code
_entity_poly.pdbx_strand_id
1 'polypeptide(L)'
;TQAKDAYTKLFSHNIDVDRINEEKLKQLSNAEFKFQMESKGPKTLVNQLKRGCLSPELLRLKVGAKIIFTKNNFEKGFVNGTLGQIIDFDEDKAPIVKTSDGKKIYVPLMDWSINDGLRTLARITQYPLRLAWAITVHKSQGMTLDGAIVDLSQAFEFGQGYVALSRVRALAGLFLLGWNTKALEVHPDILAKDASFRNSSHSSAKSLSLLEGEKLAKQANAFITSCGGKLDTTKVAQRKNENIGSRGERISTYETTLNLWKEGLTLQRIAQTRGLSLGTILSHLEELFMRGEIQTEELLKLFSGELRDSLPEIHLAFTELADGKLTPVFQKFNGKYSYNQLRLARLLWQN
;
A
#
# COMPACT_ATOMS: atom_id res chain seq x y z
N THR A 1 26.01 -24.27 -7.11
CA THR A 1 26.56 -23.43 -6.01
C THR A 1 26.21 -21.95 -6.17
N GLN A 2 26.20 -21.38 -7.38
CA GLN A 2 25.80 -19.97 -7.66
C GLN A 2 24.34 -19.61 -7.29
N ALA A 3 23.39 -20.56 -7.30
CA ALA A 3 21.99 -20.25 -6.98
C ALA A 3 21.73 -19.84 -5.52
N LYS A 4 22.59 -20.24 -4.57
CA LYS A 4 22.38 -19.95 -3.13
C LYS A 4 22.60 -18.47 -2.78
N ASP A 5 23.53 -17.78 -3.44
CA ASP A 5 23.78 -16.34 -3.19
C ASP A 5 22.67 -15.44 -3.78
N ALA A 6 21.78 -15.99 -4.60
CA ALA A 6 20.62 -15.28 -5.13
C ALA A 6 19.52 -15.11 -4.05
N TYR A 7 19.43 -16.03 -3.08
CA TYR A 7 18.35 -16.00 -2.10
C TYR A 7 18.61 -15.05 -0.93
N THR A 8 17.52 -14.44 -0.45
CA THR A 8 17.53 -13.63 0.76
C THR A 8 17.74 -14.52 1.97
N LYS A 9 18.57 -14.08 2.91
CA LYS A 9 18.83 -14.78 4.16
C LYS A 9 17.88 -14.28 5.26
N LEU A 10 17.29 -15.19 6.03
CA LEU A 10 16.38 -14.88 7.14
C LEU A 10 17.05 -15.20 8.48
N PHE A 11 17.08 -14.21 9.38
CA PHE A 11 17.64 -14.35 10.73
C PHE A 11 16.64 -13.89 11.80
N SER A 12 16.85 -14.31 13.05
CA SER A 12 15.99 -13.88 14.16
C SER A 12 16.29 -12.45 14.64
N HIS A 13 17.53 -11.99 14.55
CA HIS A 13 18.00 -10.71 15.11
C HIS A 13 18.51 -9.72 14.05
N ASN A 14 18.34 -8.41 14.30
CA ASN A 14 18.81 -7.37 13.38
C ASN A 14 20.35 -7.29 13.32
N ILE A 15 21.07 -7.63 14.39
CA ILE A 15 22.54 -7.54 14.43
C ILE A 15 23.20 -8.44 13.38
N ASP A 16 22.68 -9.66 13.22
CA ASP A 16 23.17 -10.60 12.20
C ASP A 16 22.83 -10.13 10.79
N VAL A 17 21.63 -9.58 10.62
CA VAL A 17 21.16 -9.00 9.36
C VAL A 17 22.05 -7.86 8.92
N ASP A 18 22.32 -6.90 9.82
CA ASP A 18 23.09 -5.71 9.52
C ASP A 18 24.55 -6.08 9.22
N ARG A 19 25.16 -6.97 10.02
CA ARG A 19 26.52 -7.49 9.77
C ARG A 19 26.64 -8.12 8.38
N ILE A 20 25.73 -9.04 8.02
CA ILE A 20 25.78 -9.73 6.72
C ILE A 20 25.57 -8.76 5.56
N ASN A 21 24.65 -7.82 5.72
CA ASN A 21 24.39 -6.81 4.71
C ASN A 21 25.60 -5.90 4.48
N GLU A 22 26.29 -5.48 5.55
CA GLU A 22 27.53 -4.70 5.46
C GLU A 22 28.67 -5.49 4.80
N GLU A 23 28.87 -6.75 5.20
CA GLU A 23 29.86 -7.64 4.58
C GLU A 23 29.60 -7.80 3.07
N LYS A 24 28.35 -8.05 2.67
CA LYS A 24 27.96 -8.20 1.27
C LYS A 24 28.09 -6.89 0.48
N LEU A 25 27.80 -5.74 1.09
CA LEU A 25 28.02 -4.44 0.45
C LEU A 25 29.51 -4.16 0.22
N LYS A 26 30.38 -4.51 1.19
CA LYS A 26 31.84 -4.35 1.07
C LYS A 26 32.42 -5.18 -0.07
N GLN A 27 31.86 -6.36 -0.33
CA GLN A 27 32.28 -7.25 -1.42
C GLN A 27 32.00 -6.70 -2.82
N LEU A 28 31.10 -5.73 -2.98
CA LEU A 28 30.86 -5.09 -4.27
C LEU A 28 32.00 -4.14 -4.62
N SER A 29 32.57 -4.29 -5.82
CA SER A 29 33.67 -3.47 -6.34
C SER A 29 33.23 -2.08 -6.81
N ASN A 30 31.93 -1.85 -7.03
CA ASN A 30 31.39 -0.58 -7.47
C ASN A 30 31.55 0.54 -6.40
N ALA A 31 31.54 1.79 -6.87
CA ALA A 31 31.63 2.97 -6.01
C ALA A 31 30.49 3.03 -4.99
N GLU A 32 30.84 3.38 -3.74
CA GLU A 32 29.89 3.55 -2.65
C GLU A 32 29.29 4.95 -2.63
N PHE A 33 27.97 5.02 -2.65
CA PHE A 33 27.17 6.22 -2.44
C PHE A 33 26.64 6.23 -1.01
N LYS A 34 26.74 7.38 -0.35
CA LYS A 34 26.36 7.58 1.05
C LYS A 34 25.28 8.65 1.13
N PHE A 35 24.14 8.31 1.73
CA PHE A 35 23.01 9.21 1.89
C PHE A 35 22.74 9.41 3.38
N GLN A 36 23.05 10.60 3.86
CA GLN A 36 22.79 11.01 5.24
C GLN A 36 21.33 11.44 5.38
N MET A 37 20.64 10.89 6.37
CA MET A 37 19.26 11.25 6.67
C MET A 37 19.18 12.72 7.11
N GLU A 38 18.32 13.48 6.44
CA GLU A 38 18.02 14.84 6.82
C GLU A 38 16.97 14.86 7.93
N SER A 39 17.05 15.85 8.82
CA SER A 39 16.10 15.97 9.93
C SER A 39 15.82 17.42 10.29
N LYS A 40 14.58 17.70 10.72
CA LYS A 40 14.12 19.02 11.14
C LYS A 40 13.21 18.89 12.36
N GLY A 41 13.38 19.75 13.35
CA GLY A 41 12.57 19.79 14.58
C GLY A 41 13.35 19.45 15.85
N PRO A 42 12.68 19.38 17.02
CA PRO A 42 13.31 19.10 18.30
C PRO A 42 14.01 17.73 18.34
N LYS A 43 15.21 17.66 18.95
CA LYS A 43 16.04 16.43 19.01
C LYS A 43 15.30 15.22 19.57
N THR A 44 14.44 15.41 20.58
CA THR A 44 13.66 14.33 21.20
C THR A 44 12.70 13.67 20.19
N LEU A 45 11.92 14.48 19.48
CA LEU A 45 10.98 14.02 18.46
C LEU A 45 11.69 13.44 17.23
N VAL A 46 12.81 14.05 16.81
CA VAL A 46 13.64 13.51 15.72
C VAL A 46 14.21 12.14 16.09
N ASN A 47 14.72 11.96 17.31
CA ASN A 47 15.23 10.66 17.77
C ASN A 47 14.12 9.61 17.86
N GLN A 48 12.91 10.00 18.23
CA GLN A 48 11.74 9.11 18.19
C GLN A 48 11.43 8.67 16.75
N LEU A 49 11.42 9.61 15.79
CA LEU A 49 11.24 9.30 14.37
C LEU A 49 12.33 8.35 13.84
N LYS A 50 13.60 8.62 14.16
CA LYS A 50 14.73 7.78 13.76
C LYS A 50 14.61 6.35 14.28
N ARG A 51 14.19 6.15 15.54
CA ARG A 51 13.96 4.82 16.12
C ARG A 51 12.83 4.04 15.43
N GLY A 52 11.80 4.73 14.96
CA GLY A 52 10.70 4.12 14.20
C GLY A 52 10.98 3.96 12.70
N CYS A 53 12.00 4.65 12.18
CA CYS A 53 12.35 4.60 10.78
C CYS A 53 13.11 3.31 10.45
N LEU A 54 12.64 2.59 9.44
CA LEU A 54 13.26 1.35 8.99
C LEU A 54 14.46 1.59 8.07
N SER A 55 14.48 2.75 7.40
CA SER A 55 15.63 3.21 6.63
C SER A 55 16.74 3.70 7.57
N PRO A 56 18.01 3.30 7.34
CA PRO A 56 19.12 3.69 8.19
C PRO A 56 19.39 5.20 8.12
N GLU A 57 19.92 5.76 9.21
CA GLU A 57 20.35 7.16 9.26
C GLU A 57 21.44 7.47 8.25
N LEU A 58 22.40 6.55 8.08
CA LEU A 58 23.40 6.59 7.01
C LEU A 58 23.14 5.42 6.07
N LEU A 59 22.50 5.69 4.94
CA LEU A 59 22.22 4.70 3.92
C LEU A 59 23.40 4.61 2.96
N ARG A 60 24.02 3.43 2.89
CA ARG A 60 25.14 3.15 1.98
C ARG A 60 24.67 2.22 0.88
N LEU A 61 24.89 2.62 -0.37
CA LEU A 61 24.47 1.87 -1.54
C LEU A 61 25.59 1.78 -2.56
N LYS A 62 25.57 0.70 -3.34
CA LYS A 62 26.44 0.45 -4.49
C LYS A 62 25.59 -0.13 -5.60
N VAL A 63 25.98 0.09 -6.85
CA VAL A 63 25.41 -0.67 -7.98
C VAL A 63 25.56 -2.17 -7.69
N GLY A 64 24.49 -2.93 -7.89
CA GLY A 64 24.40 -4.35 -7.55
C GLY A 64 23.89 -4.65 -6.14
N ALA A 65 23.71 -3.63 -5.27
CA ALA A 65 23.22 -3.85 -3.91
C ALA A 65 21.78 -4.37 -3.89
N LYS A 66 21.51 -5.43 -3.13
CA LYS A 66 20.14 -5.92 -2.87
C LYS A 66 19.49 -5.08 -1.79
N ILE A 67 18.27 -4.61 -2.07
CA ILE A 67 17.52 -3.73 -1.19
C ILE A 67 16.09 -4.21 -0.97
N ILE A 68 15.48 -3.66 0.07
CA ILE A 68 14.06 -3.76 0.36
C ILE A 68 13.52 -2.35 0.56
N PHE A 69 12.35 -2.08 -0.02
CA PHE A 69 11.62 -0.84 0.23
C PHE A 69 11.02 -0.85 1.63
N THR A 70 11.13 0.27 2.34
CA THR A 70 10.75 0.40 3.76
C THR A 70 9.50 1.26 3.99
N LYS A 71 8.93 1.82 2.93
CA LYS A 71 7.74 2.68 2.95
C LYS A 71 6.89 2.46 1.69
N ASN A 72 5.59 2.71 1.80
CA ASN A 72 4.66 2.60 0.68
C ASN A 72 4.69 3.85 -0.20
N ASN A 73 4.76 3.66 -1.52
CA ASN A 73 4.45 4.65 -2.52
C ASN A 73 3.77 3.95 -3.72
N PHE A 74 2.45 4.00 -3.74
CA PHE A 74 1.64 3.31 -4.76
C PHE A 74 1.81 3.90 -6.16
N GLU A 75 2.08 5.20 -6.28
CA GLU A 75 2.29 5.90 -7.56
C GLU A 75 3.58 5.43 -8.24
N LYS A 76 4.67 5.34 -7.47
CA LYS A 76 5.93 4.75 -7.95
C LYS A 76 5.85 3.22 -8.03
N GLY A 77 4.83 2.63 -7.42
CA GLY A 77 4.50 1.20 -7.46
C GLY A 77 5.45 0.35 -6.64
N PHE A 78 5.83 0.83 -5.46
CA PHE A 78 6.50 0.01 -4.45
C PHE A 78 5.77 0.11 -3.11
N VAL A 79 5.77 -0.99 -2.38
CA VAL A 79 5.27 -1.07 -1.00
C VAL A 79 6.39 -1.51 -0.07
N ASN A 80 6.22 -1.27 1.22
CA ASN A 80 7.10 -1.80 2.26
C ASN A 80 7.18 -3.33 2.09
N GLY A 81 8.40 -3.86 1.98
CA GLY A 81 8.64 -5.27 1.67
C GLY A 81 9.03 -5.55 0.22
N THR A 82 8.86 -4.60 -0.70
CA THR A 82 9.23 -4.80 -2.12
C THR A 82 10.74 -5.00 -2.23
N LEU A 83 11.16 -6.11 -2.83
CA LEU A 83 12.58 -6.44 -3.03
C LEU A 83 13.06 -5.95 -4.39
N GLY A 84 14.32 -5.48 -4.43
CA GLY A 84 14.96 -5.06 -5.67
C GLY A 84 16.47 -5.00 -5.57
N GLN A 85 17.09 -4.58 -6.67
CA GLN A 85 18.53 -4.38 -6.77
C GLN A 85 18.82 -2.98 -7.31
N ILE A 86 19.82 -2.30 -6.75
CA ILE A 86 20.33 -1.05 -7.31
C ILE A 86 20.99 -1.36 -8.65
N ILE A 87 20.47 -0.79 -9.73
CA ILE A 87 21.03 -0.97 -11.07
C ILE A 87 21.88 0.22 -11.50
N ASP A 88 21.58 1.42 -10.97
CA ASP A 88 22.28 2.64 -11.33
C ASP A 88 21.95 3.78 -10.35
N PHE A 89 22.57 4.94 -10.55
CA PHE A 89 22.21 6.22 -9.93
C PHE A 89 22.00 7.27 -11.02
N ASP A 90 21.06 8.20 -10.85
CA ASP A 90 20.85 9.28 -11.82
C ASP A 90 21.89 10.41 -11.70
N GLU A 91 21.70 11.49 -12.46
CA GLU A 91 22.61 12.65 -12.49
C GLU A 91 22.76 13.32 -11.11
N ASP A 92 21.69 13.32 -10.31
CA ASP A 92 21.66 13.82 -8.93
C ASP A 92 22.13 12.77 -7.91
N LYS A 93 22.64 11.63 -8.39
CA LYS A 93 23.07 10.48 -7.60
C LYS A 93 21.92 9.81 -6.84
N ALA A 94 20.67 10.00 -7.24
CA ALA A 94 19.54 9.31 -6.65
C ALA A 94 19.49 7.84 -7.13
N PRO A 95 19.13 6.88 -6.24
CA PRO A 95 19.19 5.47 -6.57
C PRO A 95 18.10 5.04 -7.55
N ILE A 96 18.49 4.21 -8.51
CA ILE A 96 17.61 3.55 -9.47
C ILE A 96 17.57 2.05 -9.16
N VAL A 97 16.37 1.54 -8.87
CA VAL A 97 16.14 0.16 -8.48
C VAL A 97 15.45 -0.61 -9.60
N LYS A 98 15.89 -1.85 -9.85
CA LYS A 98 15.11 -2.86 -10.56
C LYS A 98 14.48 -3.80 -9.53
N THR A 99 13.15 -3.85 -9.48
CA THR A 99 12.42 -4.76 -8.61
C THR A 99 12.45 -6.19 -9.13
N SER A 100 12.06 -7.15 -8.28
CA SER A 100 12.11 -8.59 -8.61
C SER A 100 11.20 -8.98 -9.78
N ASP A 101 10.13 -8.22 -10.03
CA ASP A 101 9.22 -8.34 -11.19
C ASP A 101 9.77 -7.64 -12.45
N GLY A 102 10.97 -7.07 -12.39
CA GLY A 102 11.66 -6.42 -13.51
C GLY A 102 11.36 -4.94 -13.70
N LYS A 103 10.48 -4.33 -12.91
CA LYS A 103 10.15 -2.90 -13.03
C LYS A 103 11.34 -2.02 -12.60
N LYS A 104 11.63 -0.99 -13.40
CA LYS A 104 12.62 0.06 -13.08
C LYS A 104 11.95 1.18 -12.28
N ILE A 105 12.50 1.54 -11.13
CA ILE A 105 11.97 2.55 -10.22
C ILE A 105 13.07 3.58 -9.90
N TYR A 106 12.79 4.84 -10.20
CA TYR A 106 13.54 5.99 -9.71
C TYR A 106 13.04 6.29 -8.30
N VAL A 107 13.89 6.08 -7.30
CA VAL A 107 13.44 6.08 -5.90
C VAL A 107 13.42 7.52 -5.39
N PRO A 108 12.25 8.07 -5.00
CA PRO A 108 12.18 9.42 -4.45
C PRO A 108 12.64 9.43 -2.98
N LEU A 109 13.12 10.58 -2.52
CA LEU A 109 13.20 10.87 -1.09
C LEU A 109 11.80 10.87 -0.48
N MET A 110 11.69 10.40 0.77
CA MET A 110 10.42 10.36 1.48
C MET A 110 10.55 10.91 2.90
N ASP A 111 9.47 11.53 3.37
CA ASP A 111 9.41 12.17 4.69
C ASP A 111 8.70 11.28 5.73
N TRP A 112 9.23 11.17 6.94
CA TRP A 112 8.49 10.70 8.11
C TRP A 112 8.32 11.88 9.06
N SER A 113 7.09 12.15 9.49
CA SER A 113 6.81 13.32 10.32
C SER A 113 5.94 13.00 11.53
N ILE A 114 6.14 13.77 12.59
CA ILE A 114 5.21 13.88 13.72
C ILE A 114 4.47 15.20 13.53
N ASN A 115 3.15 15.11 13.43
CA ASN A 115 2.28 16.26 13.24
C ASN A 115 1.44 16.48 14.50
N ASP A 116 1.20 17.74 14.82
CA ASP A 116 0.23 18.19 15.81
C ASP A 116 -0.81 19.06 15.08
N GLY A 117 -1.96 18.45 14.81
CA GLY A 117 -2.93 18.97 13.85
C GLY A 117 -2.31 19.18 12.47
N LEU A 118 -2.26 20.44 12.02
CA LEU A 118 -1.69 20.83 10.73
C LEU A 118 -0.20 21.22 10.80
N ARG A 119 0.38 21.28 12.00
CA ARG A 119 1.77 21.68 12.20
C ARG A 119 2.67 20.44 12.24
N THR A 120 3.68 20.39 11.38
CA THR A 120 4.74 19.39 11.48
C THR A 120 5.71 19.78 12.60
N LEU A 121 5.73 19.01 13.69
CA LEU A 121 6.62 19.23 14.83
C LEU A 121 8.04 18.73 14.57
N ALA A 122 8.16 17.58 13.91
CA ALA A 122 9.43 17.02 13.52
C ALA A 122 9.29 16.23 12.21
N ARG A 123 10.38 16.18 11.45
CA ARG A 123 10.46 15.50 10.16
C ARG A 123 11.85 14.89 9.96
N ILE A 124 11.90 13.70 9.38
CA ILE A 124 13.11 13.11 8.82
C ILE A 124 12.89 12.77 7.35
N THR A 125 13.91 12.91 6.53
CA THR A 125 13.86 12.68 5.08
C THR A 125 14.99 11.73 4.68
N GLN A 126 14.66 10.65 3.98
CA GLN A 126 15.60 9.62 3.55
C GLN A 126 14.99 8.81 2.39
N TYR A 127 15.84 8.13 1.61
CA TYR A 127 15.35 7.12 0.67
C TYR A 127 14.70 5.95 1.44
N PRO A 128 13.53 5.45 1.02
CA PRO A 128 12.80 4.38 1.69
C PRO A 128 13.43 3.01 1.38
N LEU A 129 14.73 2.85 1.62
CA LEU A 129 15.51 1.66 1.28
C LEU A 129 16.29 1.16 2.50
N ARG A 130 16.47 -0.17 2.56
CA ARG A 130 17.43 -0.85 3.43
C ARG A 130 18.09 -1.98 2.65
N LEU A 131 19.32 -2.32 2.98
CA LEU A 131 19.98 -3.51 2.42
C LEU A 131 19.20 -4.79 2.78
N ALA A 132 19.19 -5.75 1.86
CA ALA A 132 18.32 -6.93 1.96
C ALA A 132 18.94 -8.20 1.40
N TRP A 133 20.27 -8.38 1.50
CA TRP A 133 20.84 -9.74 1.38
C TRP A 133 20.41 -10.62 2.55
N ALA A 134 20.27 -10.01 3.72
CA ALA A 134 19.64 -10.58 4.89
C ALA A 134 18.48 -9.67 5.36
N ILE A 135 17.43 -10.28 5.90
CA ILE A 135 16.33 -9.61 6.61
C ILE A 135 15.95 -10.44 7.85
N THR A 136 15.23 -9.83 8.80
CA THR A 136 14.73 -10.60 9.94
C THR A 136 13.50 -11.41 9.57
N VAL A 137 13.27 -12.52 10.28
CA VAL A 137 12.05 -13.33 10.14
C VAL A 137 10.80 -12.45 10.33
N HIS A 138 10.80 -11.55 11.31
CA HIS A 138 9.73 -10.60 11.54
C HIS A 138 9.45 -9.70 10.33
N LYS A 139 10.49 -9.24 9.63
CA LYS A 139 10.33 -8.43 8.41
C LYS A 139 9.85 -9.22 7.21
N SER A 140 10.09 -10.53 7.20
CA SER A 140 9.58 -11.42 6.16
C SER A 140 8.08 -11.75 6.30
N GLN A 141 7.46 -11.44 7.45
CA GLN A 141 6.06 -11.80 7.71
C GLN A 141 5.12 -11.20 6.66
N GLY A 142 4.29 -12.06 6.04
CA GLY A 142 3.38 -11.66 4.96
C GLY A 142 4.04 -11.60 3.58
N MET A 143 5.35 -11.73 3.47
CA MET A 143 6.06 -11.81 2.18
C MET A 143 6.02 -13.23 1.61
N THR A 144 6.11 -13.34 0.29
CA THR A 144 6.33 -14.61 -0.42
C THR A 144 7.68 -14.54 -1.12
N LEU A 145 8.52 -15.56 -0.92
CA LEU A 145 9.87 -15.66 -1.46
C LEU A 145 10.00 -16.89 -2.37
N ASP A 146 10.78 -16.75 -3.44
CA ASP A 146 11.09 -17.86 -4.36
C ASP A 146 12.06 -18.87 -3.77
N GLY A 147 12.96 -18.38 -2.92
CA GLY A 147 13.84 -19.18 -2.09
C GLY A 147 14.42 -18.33 -0.98
N ALA A 148 14.79 -18.99 0.12
CA ALA A 148 15.37 -18.35 1.29
C ALA A 148 16.38 -19.27 1.95
N ILE A 149 17.45 -18.65 2.48
CA ILE A 149 18.37 -19.31 3.41
C ILE A 149 17.96 -18.87 4.80
N VAL A 150 17.59 -19.80 5.67
CA VAL A 150 16.97 -19.51 6.97
C VAL A 150 17.87 -20.02 8.09
N ASP A 151 18.14 -19.15 9.06
CA ASP A 151 18.80 -19.50 10.31
C ASP A 151 17.87 -19.22 11.49
N LEU A 152 17.49 -20.30 12.18
CA LEU A 152 16.62 -20.30 13.35
C LEU A 152 17.37 -20.76 14.61
N SER A 153 18.70 -20.87 14.57
CA SER A 153 19.52 -21.28 15.72
C SER A 153 19.30 -20.40 16.95
N GLN A 154 19.06 -19.11 16.70
CA GLN A 154 18.79 -18.09 17.71
C GLN A 154 17.30 -17.66 17.72
N ALA A 155 16.38 -18.53 17.34
CA ALA A 155 14.95 -18.23 17.47
C ALA A 155 14.55 -18.14 18.95
N PHE A 156 13.75 -17.14 19.30
CA PHE A 156 13.40 -16.84 20.70
C PHE A 156 11.88 -16.72 20.93
N GLU A 157 11.11 -16.46 19.88
CA GLU A 157 9.65 -16.36 19.95
C GLU A 157 8.95 -17.64 19.46
N PHE A 158 7.79 -17.92 20.06
CA PHE A 158 6.90 -18.97 19.57
C PHE A 158 6.43 -18.67 18.14
N GLY A 159 6.33 -19.71 17.30
CA GLY A 159 5.89 -19.59 15.92
C GLY A 159 6.86 -18.87 14.98
N GLN A 160 8.02 -18.39 15.46
CA GLN A 160 9.01 -17.71 14.62
C GLN A 160 9.53 -18.63 13.51
N GLY A 161 9.78 -19.91 13.80
CA GLY A 161 10.16 -20.88 12.77
C GLY A 161 9.05 -21.10 11.75
N TYR A 162 7.79 -21.22 12.19
CA TYR A 162 6.65 -21.30 11.27
C TYR A 162 6.57 -20.09 10.32
N VAL A 163 6.73 -18.87 10.86
CA VAL A 163 6.74 -17.65 10.03
C VAL A 163 7.85 -17.72 8.99
N ALA A 164 9.08 -18.08 9.39
CA ALA A 164 10.22 -18.12 8.48
C ALA A 164 10.07 -19.18 7.38
N LEU A 165 9.68 -20.40 7.74
CA LEU A 165 9.56 -21.53 6.82
C LEU A 165 8.41 -21.33 5.82
N SER A 166 7.30 -20.73 6.27
CA SER A 166 6.13 -20.48 5.43
C SER A 166 6.32 -19.34 4.40
N ARG A 167 7.49 -18.67 4.36
CA ARG A 167 7.75 -17.64 3.35
C ARG A 167 8.12 -18.21 1.99
N VAL A 168 8.62 -19.45 1.94
CA VAL A 168 9.11 -20.07 0.71
C VAL A 168 8.02 -20.91 0.07
N ARG A 169 7.82 -20.76 -1.25
CA ARG A 169 6.74 -21.45 -1.99
C ARG A 169 6.98 -22.94 -2.22
N ALA A 170 8.24 -23.35 -2.30
CA ALA A 170 8.62 -24.72 -2.60
C ALA A 170 9.78 -25.17 -1.70
N LEU A 171 9.73 -26.42 -1.23
CA LEU A 171 10.77 -26.98 -0.36
C LEU A 171 12.17 -26.91 -1.00
N ALA A 172 12.27 -27.04 -2.33
CA ALA A 172 13.53 -26.93 -3.07
C ALA A 172 14.20 -25.55 -2.96
N GLY A 173 13.43 -24.49 -2.66
CA GLY A 173 13.94 -23.13 -2.44
C GLY A 173 14.30 -22.84 -0.98
N LEU A 174 14.06 -23.78 -0.05
CA LEU A 174 14.32 -23.61 1.37
C LEU A 174 15.66 -24.24 1.75
N PHE A 175 16.54 -23.43 2.35
CA PHE A 175 17.83 -23.89 2.86
C PHE A 175 17.93 -23.51 4.33
N LEU A 176 18.14 -24.48 5.22
CA LEU A 176 18.28 -24.24 6.65
C LEU A 176 19.77 -24.28 7.05
N LEU A 177 20.22 -23.24 7.77
CA LEU A 177 21.57 -23.20 8.36
C LEU A 177 21.60 -23.84 9.75
N GLY A 178 20.51 -23.71 10.50
CA GLY A 178 20.34 -24.30 11.82
C GLY A 178 18.98 -23.92 12.43
N TRP A 179 18.59 -24.63 13.49
CA TRP A 179 17.41 -24.31 14.29
C TRP A 179 17.59 -24.77 15.74
N ASN A 180 16.78 -24.21 16.63
CA ASN A 180 16.63 -24.68 18.00
C ASN A 180 15.19 -25.19 18.25
N THR A 181 14.93 -25.79 19.41
CA THR A 181 13.58 -26.29 19.76
C THR A 181 12.54 -25.18 19.77
N LYS A 182 12.91 -24.00 20.30
CA LYS A 182 12.01 -22.85 20.43
C LYS A 182 11.40 -22.41 19.10
N ALA A 183 12.17 -22.49 18.02
CA ALA A 183 11.72 -22.17 16.67
C ALA A 183 10.47 -22.95 16.23
N LEU A 184 10.31 -24.17 16.74
CA LEU A 184 9.26 -25.12 16.35
C LEU A 184 8.12 -25.18 17.37
N GLU A 185 8.23 -24.45 18.48
CA GLU A 185 7.18 -24.40 19.51
C GLU A 185 6.04 -23.46 19.10
N VAL A 186 4.83 -23.85 19.49
CA VAL A 186 3.62 -23.03 19.43
C VAL A 186 3.28 -22.61 20.86
N HIS A 187 2.81 -21.36 21.03
CA HIS A 187 2.41 -20.86 22.33
C HIS A 187 1.29 -21.73 22.93
N PRO A 188 1.37 -22.16 24.21
CA PRO A 188 0.37 -23.04 24.82
C PRO A 188 -1.06 -22.52 24.74
N ASP A 189 -1.28 -21.22 25.01
CA ASP A 189 -2.61 -20.60 24.91
C ASP A 189 -3.19 -20.64 23.49
N ILE A 190 -2.33 -20.57 22.47
CA ILE A 190 -2.77 -20.67 21.07
C ILE A 190 -3.19 -22.10 20.77
N LEU A 191 -2.46 -23.12 21.26
CA LEU A 191 -2.86 -24.52 21.14
C LEU A 191 -4.19 -24.81 21.84
N ALA A 192 -4.38 -24.27 23.05
CA ALA A 192 -5.64 -24.39 23.78
C ALA A 192 -6.81 -23.72 23.03
N LYS A 193 -6.58 -22.54 22.47
CA LYS A 193 -7.59 -21.82 21.70
C LYS A 193 -7.91 -22.52 20.38
N ASP A 194 -6.91 -23.05 19.70
CA ASP A 194 -7.06 -23.82 18.46
C ASP A 194 -7.86 -25.12 18.69
N ALA A 195 -7.66 -25.80 19.83
CA ALA A 195 -8.52 -26.91 20.23
C ALA A 195 -9.99 -26.48 20.41
N SER A 196 -10.24 -25.32 21.02
CA SER A 196 -11.58 -24.74 21.11
C SER A 196 -12.17 -24.45 19.73
N PHE A 197 -11.40 -23.87 18.80
CA PHE A 197 -11.87 -23.61 17.44
C PHE A 197 -12.20 -24.89 16.68
N ARG A 198 -11.37 -25.93 16.80
CA ARG A 198 -11.66 -27.25 16.22
C ARG A 198 -12.96 -27.82 16.78
N ASN A 199 -13.16 -27.79 18.09
CA ASN A 199 -14.38 -28.31 18.71
C ASN A 199 -15.63 -27.54 18.25
N SER A 200 -15.57 -26.21 18.20
CA SER A 200 -16.64 -25.39 17.65
C SER A 200 -16.91 -25.70 16.17
N SER A 201 -15.86 -25.90 15.36
CA SER A 201 -15.98 -26.28 13.96
C SER A 201 -16.67 -27.64 13.78
N HIS A 202 -16.29 -28.65 14.55
CA HIS A 202 -16.93 -29.97 14.51
C HIS A 202 -18.40 -29.91 14.93
N SER A 203 -18.72 -29.18 16.01
CA SER A 203 -20.11 -28.99 16.46
C SER A 203 -20.97 -28.25 15.43
N SER A 204 -20.41 -27.24 14.77
CA SER A 204 -21.06 -26.53 13.67
C SER A 204 -21.26 -27.44 12.46
N ALA A 205 -20.25 -28.22 12.07
CA ALA A 205 -20.35 -29.17 10.97
C ALA A 205 -21.42 -30.24 11.22
N LYS A 206 -21.50 -30.77 12.45
CA LYS A 206 -22.55 -31.72 12.85
C LYS A 206 -23.94 -31.09 12.80
N SER A 207 -24.09 -29.89 13.35
CA SER A 207 -25.36 -29.14 13.28
C SER A 207 -25.78 -28.88 11.82
N LEU A 208 -24.82 -28.54 10.96
CA LEU A 208 -25.05 -28.34 9.53
C LEU A 208 -25.46 -29.63 8.83
N SER A 209 -24.84 -30.77 9.15
CA SER A 209 -25.19 -32.07 8.57
C SER A 209 -26.60 -32.55 8.95
N LEU A 210 -27.14 -32.07 10.07
CA LEU A 210 -28.51 -32.35 10.51
C LEU A 210 -29.55 -31.42 9.86
N LEU A 211 -29.10 -30.36 9.18
CA LEU A 211 -29.96 -29.46 8.43
C LEU A 211 -30.07 -29.99 6.99
N GLU A 212 -31.21 -30.59 6.67
CA GLU A 212 -31.51 -31.06 5.31
C GLU A 212 -32.51 -30.15 4.59
N GLY A 213 -32.49 -30.23 3.26
CA GLY A 213 -33.50 -29.64 2.37
C GLY A 213 -33.60 -28.11 2.46
N GLU A 214 -34.82 -27.59 2.57
CA GLU A 214 -35.13 -26.15 2.49
C GLU A 214 -34.48 -25.32 3.59
N LYS A 215 -34.26 -25.88 4.79
CA LYS A 215 -33.67 -25.12 5.92
C LYS A 215 -32.22 -24.78 5.67
N LEU A 216 -31.45 -25.71 5.09
CA LEU A 216 -30.06 -25.48 4.73
C LEU A 216 -29.97 -24.44 3.59
N ALA A 217 -30.81 -24.56 2.57
CA ALA A 217 -30.88 -23.60 1.48
C ALA A 217 -31.22 -22.19 1.97
N LYS A 218 -32.16 -22.06 2.92
CA LYS A 218 -32.52 -20.77 3.52
C LYS A 218 -31.36 -20.15 4.30
N GLN A 219 -30.62 -20.94 5.08
CA GLN A 219 -29.44 -20.44 5.81
C GLN A 219 -28.29 -20.07 4.87
N ALA A 220 -28.02 -20.88 3.84
CA ALA A 220 -27.01 -20.56 2.83
C ALA A 220 -27.36 -19.25 2.09
N ASN A 221 -28.63 -19.06 1.72
CA ASN A 221 -29.10 -17.85 1.06
C ASN A 221 -28.99 -16.61 1.97
N ALA A 222 -29.34 -16.76 3.24
CA ALA A 222 -29.18 -15.69 4.23
C ALA A 222 -27.70 -15.33 4.44
N PHE A 223 -26.82 -16.33 4.51
CA PHE A 223 -25.37 -16.13 4.62
C PHE A 223 -24.82 -15.38 3.41
N ILE A 224 -25.13 -15.81 2.19
CA ILE A 224 -24.71 -15.14 0.95
C ILE A 224 -25.14 -13.67 0.97
N THR A 225 -26.40 -13.40 1.33
CA THR A 225 -26.92 -12.03 1.39
C THR A 225 -26.21 -11.20 2.47
N SER A 226 -25.92 -11.78 3.64
CA SER A 226 -25.21 -11.10 4.73
C SER A 226 -23.75 -10.75 4.38
N CYS A 227 -23.10 -11.57 3.55
CA CYS A 227 -21.78 -11.29 3.01
C CYS A 227 -21.81 -10.31 1.82
N GLY A 228 -22.97 -9.76 1.47
CA GLY A 228 -23.16 -8.86 0.33
C GLY A 228 -23.25 -9.56 -1.04
N GLY A 229 -23.37 -10.88 -1.06
CA GLY A 229 -23.63 -11.67 -2.27
C GLY A 229 -25.09 -11.57 -2.73
N LYS A 230 -25.33 -11.84 -4.02
CA LYS A 230 -26.67 -11.85 -4.62
C LYS A 230 -27.06 -13.29 -4.97
N LEU A 231 -28.31 -13.67 -4.69
CA LEU A 231 -28.83 -15.02 -4.91
C LEU A 231 -29.17 -15.32 -6.38
N ASP A 232 -29.42 -14.28 -7.16
CA ASP A 232 -29.76 -14.39 -8.57
C ASP A 232 -28.49 -14.60 -9.43
N THR A 233 -28.28 -15.84 -9.87
CA THR A 233 -27.14 -16.25 -10.70
C THR A 233 -27.36 -15.99 -12.20
N THR A 234 -28.59 -15.67 -12.64
CA THR A 234 -28.88 -15.44 -14.07
C THR A 234 -28.13 -14.24 -14.63
N LYS A 235 -27.94 -13.18 -13.82
CA LYS A 235 -27.12 -12.01 -14.17
C LYS A 235 -25.61 -12.28 -14.11
N VAL A 236 -25.17 -13.32 -13.41
CA VAL A 236 -23.76 -13.73 -13.34
C VAL A 236 -23.36 -14.51 -14.59
N ALA A 237 -24.25 -15.36 -15.11
CA ALA A 237 -24.05 -16.09 -16.37
C ALA A 237 -24.05 -15.17 -17.61
N GLN A 238 -24.95 -14.18 -17.65
CA GLN A 238 -24.94 -13.14 -18.70
C GLN A 238 -23.62 -12.35 -18.69
N ARG A 239 -23.12 -11.93 -17.52
CA ARG A 239 -21.82 -11.25 -17.39
C ARG A 239 -20.63 -12.14 -17.75
N LYS A 240 -20.71 -13.46 -17.56
CA LYS A 240 -19.65 -14.40 -17.95
C LYS A 240 -19.60 -14.61 -19.47
N ASN A 241 -20.74 -14.66 -20.15
CA ASN A 241 -20.79 -14.73 -21.62
C ASN A 241 -20.41 -13.40 -22.28
N GLU A 242 -20.71 -12.25 -21.68
CA GLU A 242 -20.19 -10.95 -22.14
C GLU A 242 -18.67 -10.84 -21.95
N ASN A 243 -18.10 -11.38 -20.86
CA ASN A 243 -16.66 -11.32 -20.57
C ASN A 243 -15.79 -12.38 -21.27
N ILE A 244 -16.37 -13.43 -21.88
CA ILE A 244 -15.60 -14.39 -22.70
C ILE A 244 -15.38 -13.83 -24.12
N GLY A 245 -16.21 -12.88 -24.56
CA GLY A 245 -16.08 -12.17 -25.83
C GLY A 245 -15.17 -10.94 -25.83
N SER A 246 -14.77 -10.42 -24.66
CA SER A 246 -13.88 -9.25 -24.59
C SER A 246 -12.72 -9.48 -23.60
N ARG A 247 -11.64 -10.08 -24.10
CA ARG A 247 -10.28 -9.66 -23.71
C ARG A 247 -9.94 -8.30 -24.34
N GLY A 248 -10.89 -7.37 -24.30
CA GLY A 248 -10.67 -5.95 -24.54
C GLY A 248 -10.14 -5.32 -23.26
N GLU A 249 -9.35 -4.28 -23.40
CA GLU A 249 -8.59 -3.59 -22.35
C GLU A 249 -9.35 -3.44 -21.02
N ARG A 250 -8.65 -3.64 -19.90
CA ARG A 250 -9.18 -3.28 -18.57
C ARG A 250 -9.46 -1.78 -18.56
N ILE A 251 -10.70 -1.40 -18.81
CA ILE A 251 -11.20 -0.03 -18.74
C ILE A 251 -10.82 0.53 -17.37
N SER A 252 -10.13 1.67 -17.36
CA SER A 252 -9.61 2.25 -16.11
C SER A 252 -10.76 2.72 -15.20
N THR A 253 -10.52 2.84 -13.88
CA THR A 253 -11.52 3.38 -12.93
C THR A 253 -11.97 4.81 -13.33
N TYR A 254 -11.08 5.56 -13.97
CA TYR A 254 -11.34 6.90 -14.49
C TYR A 254 -12.25 6.85 -15.71
N GLU A 255 -11.94 5.98 -16.66
CA GLU A 255 -12.72 5.77 -17.88
C GLU A 255 -14.14 5.26 -17.57
N THR A 256 -14.29 4.40 -16.56
CA THR A 256 -15.62 4.01 -16.06
C THR A 256 -16.40 5.21 -15.49
N THR A 257 -15.72 6.15 -14.83
CA THR A 257 -16.37 7.40 -14.34
C THR A 257 -16.74 8.29 -15.51
N LEU A 258 -15.84 8.42 -16.49
CA LEU A 258 -16.03 9.26 -17.67
C LEU A 258 -17.21 8.79 -18.53
N ASN A 259 -17.38 7.49 -18.69
CA ASN A 259 -18.51 6.94 -19.46
C ASN A 259 -19.85 7.30 -18.80
N LEU A 260 -19.98 7.06 -17.49
CA LEU A 260 -21.20 7.43 -16.75
C LEU A 260 -21.42 8.95 -16.70
N TRP A 261 -20.34 9.74 -16.71
CA TRP A 261 -20.38 11.19 -16.84
C TRP A 261 -20.92 11.63 -18.20
N LYS A 262 -20.40 11.05 -19.30
CA LYS A 262 -20.85 11.32 -20.68
C LYS A 262 -22.29 10.87 -20.94
N GLU A 263 -22.77 9.86 -20.21
CA GLU A 263 -24.19 9.46 -20.18
C GLU A 263 -25.09 10.49 -19.47
N GLY A 264 -24.54 11.55 -18.89
CA GLY A 264 -25.29 12.64 -18.28
C GLY A 264 -25.76 12.37 -16.85
N LEU A 265 -25.21 11.37 -16.16
CA LEU A 265 -25.58 11.07 -14.78
C LEU A 265 -25.01 12.13 -13.82
N THR A 266 -25.77 12.43 -12.77
CA THR A 266 -25.29 13.29 -11.68
C THR A 266 -24.21 12.59 -10.85
N LEU A 267 -23.33 13.34 -10.19
CA LEU A 267 -22.26 12.78 -9.35
C LEU A 267 -22.77 11.84 -8.25
N GLN A 268 -23.92 12.16 -7.67
CA GLN A 268 -24.58 11.29 -6.69
C GLN A 268 -25.04 9.98 -7.31
N ARG A 269 -25.57 10.02 -8.54
CA ARG A 269 -26.00 8.81 -9.25
C ARG A 269 -24.80 7.98 -9.70
N ILE A 270 -23.72 8.60 -10.17
CA ILE A 270 -22.46 7.92 -10.49
C ILE A 270 -21.90 7.22 -9.24
N ALA A 271 -21.88 7.91 -8.09
CA ALA A 271 -21.42 7.34 -6.82
C ALA A 271 -22.24 6.11 -6.42
N GLN A 272 -23.58 6.19 -6.50
CA GLN A 272 -24.47 5.06 -6.24
C GLN A 272 -24.26 3.89 -7.21
N THR A 273 -24.23 4.17 -8.52
CA THR A 273 -24.05 3.15 -9.57
C THR A 273 -22.72 2.41 -9.40
N ARG A 274 -21.67 3.12 -8.97
CA ARG A 274 -20.34 2.55 -8.76
C ARG A 274 -20.09 1.97 -7.37
N GLY A 275 -21.00 2.17 -6.41
CA GLY A 275 -20.80 1.78 -5.02
C GLY A 275 -19.61 2.51 -4.36
N LEU A 276 -19.33 3.75 -4.78
CA LEU A 276 -18.21 4.57 -4.29
C LEU A 276 -18.72 5.78 -3.52
N SER A 277 -17.86 6.38 -2.69
CA SER A 277 -18.19 7.64 -2.03
C SER A 277 -18.21 8.80 -3.03
N LEU A 278 -19.01 9.85 -2.75
CA LEU A 278 -19.02 11.06 -3.56
C LEU A 278 -17.63 11.72 -3.64
N GLY A 279 -16.85 11.67 -2.55
CA GLY A 279 -15.48 12.18 -2.52
C GLY A 279 -14.52 11.43 -3.45
N THR A 280 -14.75 10.13 -3.65
CA THR A 280 -13.98 9.30 -4.60
C THR A 280 -14.33 9.68 -6.04
N ILE A 281 -15.61 9.88 -6.35
CA ILE A 281 -16.04 10.34 -7.68
C ILE A 281 -15.50 11.74 -7.99
N LEU A 282 -15.51 12.66 -7.02
CA LEU A 282 -14.90 13.98 -7.17
C LEU A 282 -13.40 13.87 -7.45
N SER A 283 -12.67 12.96 -6.79
CA SER A 283 -11.25 12.74 -7.07
C SER A 283 -10.99 12.19 -8.47
N HIS A 284 -11.90 11.37 -9.00
CA HIS A 284 -11.81 10.91 -10.40
C HIS A 284 -12.09 12.04 -11.39
N LEU A 285 -13.05 12.93 -11.10
CA LEU A 285 -13.29 14.11 -11.94
C LEU A 285 -12.09 15.05 -11.96
N GLU A 286 -11.42 15.27 -10.82
CA GLU A 286 -10.20 16.08 -10.77
C GLU A 286 -9.14 15.51 -11.73
N GLU A 287 -8.89 14.20 -11.66
CA GLU A 287 -7.94 13.54 -12.55
C GLU A 287 -8.36 13.61 -14.03
N LEU A 288 -9.64 13.38 -14.34
CA LEU A 288 -10.17 13.44 -15.71
C LEU A 288 -10.09 14.86 -16.30
N PHE A 289 -10.34 15.88 -15.48
CA PHE A 289 -10.17 17.28 -15.86
C PHE A 289 -8.69 17.62 -16.11
N MET A 290 -7.78 17.17 -15.24
CA MET A 290 -6.33 17.36 -15.42
C MET A 290 -5.79 16.67 -16.68
N ARG A 291 -6.43 15.58 -17.12
CA ARG A 291 -6.12 14.87 -18.38
C ARG A 291 -6.77 15.52 -19.61
N GLY A 292 -7.58 16.56 -19.45
CA GLY A 292 -8.32 17.20 -20.54
C GLY A 292 -9.49 16.36 -21.09
N GLU A 293 -9.91 15.32 -20.38
CA GLU A 293 -11.00 14.42 -20.79
C GLU A 293 -12.40 14.99 -20.45
N ILE A 294 -12.44 16.03 -19.60
CA ILE A 294 -13.63 16.80 -19.24
C ILE A 294 -13.30 18.28 -19.42
N GLN A 295 -14.15 19.01 -20.13
CA GLN A 295 -13.94 20.44 -20.39
C GLN A 295 -14.57 21.34 -19.32
N THR A 296 -14.09 22.58 -19.24
CA THR A 296 -14.56 23.61 -18.30
C THR A 296 -16.08 23.83 -18.41
N GLU A 297 -16.64 23.82 -19.62
CA GLU A 297 -18.06 24.01 -19.89
C GLU A 297 -18.91 22.87 -19.32
N GLU A 298 -18.36 21.66 -19.22
CA GLU A 298 -19.03 20.51 -18.63
C GLU A 298 -19.04 20.59 -17.11
N LEU A 299 -17.92 21.01 -16.50
CA LEU A 299 -17.84 21.23 -15.06
C LEU A 299 -18.75 22.37 -14.61
N LEU A 300 -18.89 23.44 -15.39
CA LEU A 300 -19.79 24.57 -15.09
C LEU A 300 -21.25 24.15 -14.93
N LYS A 301 -21.68 23.02 -15.53
CA LYS A 301 -23.04 22.47 -15.36
C LYS A 301 -23.29 21.91 -13.97
N LEU A 302 -22.25 21.66 -13.17
CA LEU A 302 -22.36 21.17 -11.79
C LEU A 302 -22.68 22.28 -10.78
N PHE A 303 -22.51 23.53 -11.17
CA PHE A 303 -22.73 24.67 -10.30
C PHE A 303 -24.18 25.11 -10.41
N SER A 304 -24.88 25.20 -9.27
CA SER A 304 -26.16 25.92 -9.21
C SER A 304 -25.94 27.39 -9.58
N GLY A 305 -26.99 28.09 -10.03
CA GLY A 305 -26.90 29.51 -10.41
C GLY A 305 -26.21 30.36 -9.33
N GLU A 306 -26.65 30.24 -8.08
CA GLU A 306 -26.07 30.94 -6.93
C GLU A 306 -24.58 30.61 -6.68
N LEU A 307 -24.17 29.36 -6.90
CA LEU A 307 -22.77 28.95 -6.70
C LEU A 307 -21.89 29.41 -7.86
N ARG A 308 -22.43 29.49 -9.07
CA ARG A 308 -21.75 30.03 -10.25
C ARG A 308 -21.49 31.53 -10.10
N ASP A 309 -22.47 32.27 -9.58
CA ASP A 309 -22.34 33.70 -9.28
C ASP A 309 -21.30 33.97 -8.17
N SER A 310 -21.10 32.99 -7.28
CA SER A 310 -20.10 33.04 -6.20
C SER A 310 -18.69 32.63 -6.64
N LEU A 311 -18.47 32.16 -7.87
CA LEU A 311 -17.14 31.70 -8.32
C LEU A 311 -16.06 32.79 -8.23
N PRO A 312 -16.31 34.06 -8.63
CA PRO A 312 -15.29 35.11 -8.55
C PRO A 312 -14.82 35.37 -7.12
N GLU A 313 -15.72 35.39 -6.13
CA GLU A 313 -15.34 35.60 -4.72
C GLU A 313 -14.57 34.39 -4.16
N ILE A 314 -14.94 33.17 -4.55
CA ILE A 314 -14.24 31.95 -4.14
C ILE A 314 -12.83 31.91 -4.75
N HIS A 315 -12.70 32.25 -6.03
CA HIS A 315 -11.41 32.32 -6.74
C HIS A 315 -10.49 33.39 -6.16
N LEU A 316 -11.02 34.59 -5.85
CA LEU A 316 -10.27 35.63 -5.16
C LEU A 316 -9.75 35.13 -3.79
N ALA A 317 -10.58 34.40 -3.05
CA ALA A 317 -10.17 33.78 -1.79
C ALA A 317 -9.06 32.73 -1.96
N PHE A 318 -9.06 31.95 -3.05
CA PHE A 318 -7.96 31.04 -3.36
C PHE A 318 -6.66 31.78 -3.72
N THR A 319 -6.74 32.91 -4.44
CA THR A 319 -5.59 33.75 -4.80
C THR A 319 -4.98 34.46 -3.59
N GLU A 320 -5.80 35.00 -2.68
CA GLU A 320 -5.31 35.76 -1.51
C GLU A 320 -4.71 34.88 -0.40
N LEU A 321 -5.18 33.65 -0.25
CA LEU A 321 -4.81 32.74 0.84
C LEU A 321 -3.76 31.68 0.43
N ALA A 322 -3.06 31.90 -0.68
CA ALA A 322 -2.53 30.87 -1.57
C ALA A 322 -1.69 29.74 -0.94
N ASP A 323 -2.18 28.52 -1.22
CA ASP A 323 -1.43 27.27 -1.49
C ASP A 323 -2.39 26.21 -2.12
N GLY A 324 -3.54 26.61 -2.68
CA GLY A 324 -4.57 25.69 -3.19
C GLY A 324 -5.28 24.83 -2.12
N LYS A 325 -5.09 25.14 -0.83
CA LYS A 325 -5.67 24.39 0.30
C LYS A 325 -7.13 24.78 0.51
N LEU A 326 -8.00 23.79 0.71
CA LEU A 326 -9.44 24.02 0.90
C LEU A 326 -9.79 24.59 2.29
N THR A 327 -9.04 24.21 3.33
CA THR A 327 -9.34 24.58 4.73
C THR A 327 -9.26 26.09 5.01
N PRO A 328 -8.23 26.83 4.55
CA PRO A 328 -8.18 28.28 4.73
C PRO A 328 -9.35 29.01 4.05
N VAL A 329 -9.72 28.59 2.83
CA VAL A 329 -10.85 29.16 2.08
C VAL A 329 -12.17 28.84 2.78
N PHE A 330 -12.35 27.60 3.26
CA PHE A 330 -13.52 27.21 4.04
C PHE A 330 -13.71 28.04 5.30
N GLN A 331 -12.61 28.32 6.02
CA GLN A 331 -12.61 29.16 7.22
C GLN A 331 -12.93 30.62 6.89
N LYS A 332 -12.39 31.18 5.80
CA LYS A 332 -12.68 32.55 5.35
C LYS A 332 -14.17 32.77 5.10
N PHE A 333 -14.86 31.77 4.57
CA PHE A 333 -16.29 31.83 4.30
C PHE A 333 -17.17 31.34 5.47
N ASN A 334 -16.62 31.05 6.65
CA ASN A 334 -17.35 30.57 7.83
C ASN A 334 -18.34 29.42 7.54
N GLY A 335 -17.97 28.52 6.62
CA GLY A 335 -18.83 27.38 6.25
C GLY A 335 -19.99 27.71 5.29
N LYS A 336 -20.04 28.91 4.69
CA LYS A 336 -21.01 29.27 3.62
C LYS A 336 -20.99 28.27 2.45
N TYR A 337 -19.83 27.71 2.14
CA TYR A 337 -19.63 26.69 1.10
C TYR A 337 -19.12 25.39 1.70
N SER A 338 -19.68 24.26 1.26
CA SER A 338 -19.17 22.93 1.62
C SER A 338 -17.79 22.67 1.00
N TYR A 339 -17.02 21.77 1.62
CA TYR A 339 -15.72 21.33 1.08
C TYR A 339 -15.81 20.80 -0.36
N ASN A 340 -16.91 20.14 -0.73
CA ASN A 340 -17.12 19.63 -2.08
C ASN A 340 -17.34 20.77 -3.09
N GLN A 341 -18.08 21.82 -2.70
CA GLN A 341 -18.29 23.00 -3.54
C GLN A 341 -16.98 23.77 -3.75
N LEU A 342 -16.21 23.98 -2.68
CA LEU A 342 -14.89 24.63 -2.77
C LEU A 342 -13.90 23.79 -3.60
N ARG A 343 -13.97 22.47 -3.50
CA ARG A 343 -13.14 21.54 -4.30
C ARG A 343 -13.45 21.64 -5.80
N LEU A 344 -14.73 21.70 -6.17
CA LEU A 344 -15.15 21.93 -7.56
C LEU A 344 -14.75 23.33 -8.05
N ALA A 345 -14.99 24.37 -7.24
CA ALA A 345 -14.63 25.74 -7.60
C ALA A 345 -13.11 25.89 -7.83
N ARG A 346 -12.29 25.19 -7.04
CA ARG A 346 -10.83 25.14 -7.21
C ARG A 346 -10.40 24.52 -8.54
N LEU A 347 -11.16 23.59 -9.13
CA LEU A 347 -10.81 23.03 -10.44
C LEU A 347 -10.94 24.06 -11.56
N LEU A 348 -11.92 24.96 -11.43
CA LEU A 348 -12.12 26.07 -12.36
C LEU A 348 -11.21 27.27 -12.05
N TRP A 349 -10.49 27.22 -10.93
CA TRP A 349 -9.52 28.23 -10.54
C TRP A 349 -8.19 27.89 -11.19
N GLN A 350 -7.91 28.54 -12.32
CA GLN A 350 -6.58 28.53 -12.94
C GLN A 350 -5.85 29.81 -12.54
N ASN A 351 -4.59 29.66 -12.15
CA ASN A 351 -3.69 30.78 -11.84
C ASN A 351 -3.08 31.33 -13.12
#